data_AF-A0A659UIM3-F1
#
_entry.id   AF-A0A659UIM3-F1
#
_cell.length_a   1.000
_cell.length_b   1.000
_cell.length_c   1.000
_cell.angle_alpha   90.00
_cell.angle_beta   90.00
_cell.angle_gamma   90.00
#
_symmetry.space_group_name_H-M   'P 1'
#
loop_
_entity.id
_entity.type
_entity.pdbx_description
1 polymer ?
#
loop_
_entity_poly.entity_id
_entity_poly.type
_entity_poly.pdbx_seq_one_letter_code
_entity_poly.pdbx_strand_id
1 'polypeptide(L)'
;LSARLAHAAAAQASGRFIHLSSIRAVIGAPASATIDEDTVPEPQDAYGRSKREAEIAVLGAYASHGRTDAAILRLPPVYGIGMKGNLATLMRLADTALPMPTGALTA
;
A
#
# COMPACT_ATOMS: atom_id res chain seq x y z
N LEU A 1 -14.43 -2.84 4.00
CA LEU A 1 -14.06 -4.20 4.51
C LEU A 1 -13.04 -4.11 5.65
N SER A 2 -11.92 -3.41 5.47
CA SER A 2 -10.84 -3.29 6.47
C SER A 2 -11.31 -2.91 7.87
N ALA A 3 -12.16 -1.87 7.98
CA ALA A 3 -12.72 -1.42 9.26
C ALA A 3 -13.52 -2.51 10.00
N ARG A 4 -14.37 -3.25 9.27
CA ARG A 4 -15.19 -4.34 9.84
C ARG A 4 -14.31 -5.48 10.36
N LEU A 5 -13.28 -5.87 9.59
CA LEU A 5 -12.33 -6.89 10.02
C LEU A 5 -11.52 -6.41 11.23
N ALA A 6 -11.08 -5.15 11.24
CA ALA A 6 -10.34 -4.57 12.35
C ALA A 6 -11.17 -4.54 13.64
N HIS A 7 -12.46 -4.17 13.56
CA HIS A 7 -13.36 -4.24 14.71
C HIS A 7 -13.52 -5.67 15.24
N ALA A 8 -13.77 -6.64 14.35
CA ALA A 8 -13.90 -8.04 14.76
C ALA A 8 -12.61 -8.58 15.41
N ALA A 9 -11.45 -8.25 14.82
CA ALA A 9 -10.15 -8.66 15.35
C ALA A 9 -9.83 -7.96 16.69
N ALA A 10 -10.12 -6.67 16.82
CA ALA A 10 -9.89 -5.92 18.06
C ALA A 10 -10.72 -6.49 19.22
N ALA A 11 -11.94 -6.96 18.95
CA ALA A 11 -12.83 -7.55 19.93
C ALA A 11 -12.50 -9.01 20.30
N GLN A 12 -11.99 -9.82 19.36
CA GLN A 12 -11.94 -11.28 19.53
C GLN A 12 -10.56 -11.91 19.39
N ALA A 13 -9.62 -11.27 18.68
CA ALA A 13 -8.30 -11.83 18.41
C ALA A 13 -7.26 -11.26 19.38
N SER A 14 -6.43 -12.13 19.95
CA SER A 14 -5.25 -11.72 20.73
C SER A 14 -4.06 -11.40 19.83
N GLY A 15 -3.19 -10.49 20.27
CA GLY A 15 -1.94 -10.17 19.58
C GLY A 15 -2.07 -9.05 18.53
N ARG A 16 -0.96 -8.76 17.83
CA ARG A 16 -0.87 -7.61 16.92
C ARG A 16 -1.65 -7.83 15.64
N PHE A 17 -2.26 -6.76 15.14
CA PHE A 17 -2.93 -6.73 13.85
C PHE A 17 -2.12 -5.94 12.85
N ILE A 18 -1.69 -6.59 11.77
CA ILE A 18 -0.88 -5.95 10.73
C ILE A 18 -1.79 -5.66 9.54
N HIS A 19 -2.06 -4.37 9.30
CA HIS A 19 -2.77 -3.93 8.11
C HIS A 19 -1.78 -3.65 6.98
N LEU A 20 -1.95 -4.38 5.87
CA LEU A 20 -1.16 -4.14 4.66
C LEU A 20 -1.75 -2.96 3.86
N SER A 21 -1.18 -1.78 4.13
CA SER A 21 -1.44 -0.55 3.41
C SER A 21 -0.52 -0.45 2.17
N SER A 22 -0.33 0.74 1.65
CA SER A 22 0.54 1.03 0.52
C SER A 22 1.21 2.38 0.72
N ILE A 23 2.41 2.54 0.16
CA ILE A 23 3.06 3.84 -0.02
C ILE A 23 2.12 4.88 -0.65
N ARG A 24 1.18 4.44 -1.50
CA ARG A 24 0.15 5.28 -2.14
C ARG A 24 -0.82 5.94 -1.17
N ALA A 25 -0.94 5.43 0.06
CA ALA A 25 -1.73 6.07 1.12
C ALA A 25 -1.12 7.39 1.60
N VAL A 26 0.20 7.54 1.44
CA VAL A 26 0.96 8.74 1.83
C VAL A 26 1.18 9.62 0.64
N ILE A 27 1.74 9.08 -0.43
CA ILE A 27 2.14 9.88 -1.58
C ILE A 27 2.02 9.07 -2.86
N GLY A 28 1.86 9.79 -3.95
CA GLY A 28 1.61 9.26 -5.28
C GLY A 28 2.94 9.03 -5.96
N ALA A 29 3.06 9.48 -7.21
CA ALA A 29 4.34 9.51 -7.90
C ALA A 29 4.77 10.97 -8.09
N PRO A 30 5.47 11.59 -7.12
CA PRO A 30 6.27 12.76 -7.39
C PRO A 30 7.76 12.40 -7.43
N ALA A 31 8.50 13.17 -8.23
CA ALA A 31 9.94 13.05 -8.39
C ALA A 31 10.68 13.28 -7.06
N SER A 32 11.54 12.33 -6.69
CA SER A 32 12.69 12.51 -5.76
C SER A 32 12.46 12.81 -4.28
N ALA A 33 11.30 12.53 -3.67
CA ALA A 33 11.14 12.69 -2.22
C ALA A 33 11.42 11.38 -1.45
N THR A 34 12.31 11.45 -0.45
CA THR A 34 12.40 10.41 0.59
C THR A 34 11.18 10.51 1.49
N ILE A 35 10.58 9.36 1.81
CA ILE A 35 9.44 9.27 2.71
C ILE A 35 9.80 8.46 3.95
N ASP A 36 9.15 8.80 5.05
CA ASP A 36 9.22 8.12 6.33
C ASP A 36 7.82 8.01 6.97
N GLU A 37 7.76 7.50 8.19
CA GLU A 37 6.52 7.32 8.94
C GLU A 37 5.84 8.65 9.32
N ASP A 38 6.64 9.73 9.46
CA ASP A 38 6.20 11.07 9.86
C ASP A 38 5.75 11.94 8.67
N THR A 39 6.01 11.47 7.45
CA THR A 39 5.59 12.15 6.22
C THR A 39 4.08 12.32 6.18
N VAL A 40 3.64 13.58 6.03
CA VAL A 40 2.21 13.95 5.99
C VAL A 40 1.52 13.30 4.79
N PRO A 41 0.46 12.51 4.99
CA PRO A 41 -0.22 11.83 3.89
C PRO A 41 -1.02 12.79 2.99
N GLU A 42 -0.68 12.79 1.70
CA GLU A 42 -1.33 13.50 0.61
C GLU A 42 -1.54 12.56 -0.59
N PRO A 43 -2.53 11.65 -0.56
CA PRO A 43 -2.80 10.70 -1.64
C PRO A 43 -3.44 11.36 -2.87
N GLN A 44 -2.86 11.11 -4.05
CA GLN A 44 -3.17 11.79 -5.33
C GLN A 44 -4.18 11.02 -6.18
N ASP A 45 -4.35 9.72 -5.93
CA ASP A 45 -5.27 8.86 -6.69
C ASP A 45 -6.32 8.19 -5.78
N ALA A 46 -7.36 7.62 -6.40
CA ALA A 46 -8.46 6.98 -5.67
C ALA A 46 -8.01 5.76 -4.86
N TYR A 47 -7.00 5.03 -5.35
CA TYR A 47 -6.44 3.88 -4.65
C TYR A 47 -5.70 4.31 -3.37
N GLY A 48 -4.90 5.37 -3.46
CA GLY A 48 -4.20 5.99 -2.35
C GLY A 48 -5.16 6.50 -1.29
N ARG A 49 -6.21 7.23 -1.69
CA ARG A 49 -7.26 7.69 -0.76
C ARG A 49 -7.93 6.52 -0.06
N SER A 50 -8.32 5.47 -0.80
CA SER A 50 -8.93 4.27 -0.22
C SER A 50 -8.01 3.57 0.79
N LYS A 51 -6.71 3.49 0.50
CA LYS A 51 -5.72 2.94 1.44
C LYS A 51 -5.59 3.81 2.68
N ARG A 52 -5.53 5.14 2.54
CA ARG A 52 -5.43 6.07 3.67
C ARG A 52 -6.66 6.02 4.58
N GLU A 53 -7.85 5.99 4.00
CA GLU A 53 -9.10 5.80 4.75
C GLU A 53 -9.11 4.49 5.54
N ALA A 54 -8.57 3.41 4.95
CA ALA A 54 -8.43 2.15 5.65
C ALA A 54 -7.46 2.22 6.83
N GLU A 55 -6.33 2.94 6.73
CA GLU A 55 -5.40 3.15 7.85
C GLU A 55 -6.11 3.82 9.03
N ILE A 56 -6.82 4.94 8.76
CA ILE A 56 -7.54 5.71 9.77
C ILE A 56 -8.60 4.84 10.45
N ALA A 57 -9.37 4.08 9.66
CA ALA A 57 -10.44 3.24 10.19
C ALA A 57 -9.90 2.06 11.01
N VAL A 58 -8.78 1.45 10.62
CA VAL A 58 -8.14 0.35 11.38
C VAL A 58 -7.65 0.87 12.73
N LEU A 59 -6.93 1.99 12.75
CA LEU A 59 -6.40 2.58 13.99
C LEU A 59 -7.55 3.02 14.90
N GLY A 60 -8.59 3.66 14.35
CA GLY A 60 -9.78 4.03 15.09
C GLY A 60 -10.52 2.82 15.67
N ALA A 61 -10.64 1.72 14.92
CA ALA A 61 -11.27 0.49 15.42
C ALA A 61 -10.52 -0.09 16.63
N TYR A 62 -9.18 -0.15 16.59
CA TYR A 62 -8.37 -0.64 17.71
C TYR A 62 -8.44 0.31 18.91
N ALA A 63 -8.30 1.61 18.68
CA ALA A 63 -8.41 2.62 19.74
C ALA A 63 -9.78 2.56 20.45
N SER A 64 -10.87 2.35 19.71
CA SER A 64 -12.22 2.20 20.30
C SER A 64 -12.39 0.98 21.21
N HIS A 65 -11.50 -0.01 21.10
CA HIS A 65 -11.44 -1.19 21.97
C HIS A 65 -10.36 -1.06 23.06
N GLY A 66 -9.77 0.13 23.24
CA GLY A 66 -8.69 0.36 24.22
C GLY A 66 -7.37 -0.30 23.83
N ARG A 67 -7.17 -0.58 22.54
CA ARG A 67 -6.00 -1.32 22.03
C ARG A 67 -5.15 -0.46 21.10
N THR A 68 -3.84 -0.68 21.16
CA THR A 68 -2.83 0.06 20.38
C THR A 68 -1.89 -0.85 19.60
N ASP A 69 -2.21 -2.13 19.51
CA ASP A 69 -1.39 -3.17 18.91
C ASP A 69 -1.71 -3.42 17.41
N ALA A 70 -2.39 -2.48 16.76
CA ALA A 70 -2.49 -2.43 15.31
C ALA A 70 -1.27 -1.70 14.70
N ALA A 71 -0.67 -2.31 13.68
CA ALA A 71 0.42 -1.74 12.90
C ALA A 71 0.00 -1.55 11.45
N ILE A 72 0.34 -0.40 10.87
CA ILE A 72 0.10 -0.08 9.47
C ILE A 72 1.40 -0.29 8.69
N LEU A 73 1.44 -1.30 7.80
CA LEU A 73 2.60 -1.56 6.96
C LEU A 73 2.36 -0.98 5.56
N ARG A 74 3.03 0.12 5.23
CA ARG A 74 2.93 0.80 3.94
C ARG A 74 3.90 0.18 2.94
N LEU A 75 3.43 -0.80 2.18
CA LEU A 75 4.30 -1.51 1.24
C LEU A 75 4.59 -0.67 -0.03
N PRO A 76 5.84 -0.67 -0.52
CA PRO A 76 6.14 -0.26 -1.89
C PRO A 76 5.63 -1.33 -2.88
N PRO A 77 5.73 -1.10 -4.21
CA PRO A 77 5.47 -2.15 -5.19
C PRO A 77 6.32 -3.40 -4.91
N VAL A 78 5.66 -4.49 -4.49
CA VAL A 78 6.30 -5.78 -4.19
C VAL A 78 6.40 -6.60 -5.48
N TYR A 79 7.57 -7.21 -5.72
CA TYR A 79 7.85 -8.02 -6.92
C TYR A 79 8.42 -9.38 -6.55
N GLY A 80 8.26 -10.37 -7.45
CA GLY A 80 8.73 -11.73 -7.24
C GLY A 80 8.01 -12.77 -8.10
N ILE A 81 8.28 -14.05 -7.84
CA ILE A 81 7.64 -15.17 -8.54
C ILE A 81 6.11 -15.08 -8.36
N GLY A 82 5.36 -15.18 -9.45
CA GLY A 82 3.90 -15.14 -9.43
C GLY A 82 3.28 -13.73 -9.34
N MET A 83 4.07 -12.65 -9.40
CA MET A 83 3.53 -11.29 -9.41
C MET A 83 2.64 -11.05 -10.65
N LYS A 84 1.66 -10.16 -10.51
CA LYS A 84 0.74 -9.74 -11.58
C LYS A 84 0.91 -8.24 -11.87
N GLY A 85 0.21 -7.75 -12.89
CA GLY A 85 0.14 -6.33 -13.21
C GLY A 85 1.30 -5.84 -14.09
N ASN A 86 1.56 -4.54 -14.05
CA ASN A 86 2.40 -3.86 -15.03
C ASN A 86 3.86 -4.35 -15.02
N LEU A 87 4.46 -4.52 -13.84
CA LEU A 87 5.85 -5.01 -13.75
C LEU A 87 5.99 -6.45 -14.28
N ALA A 88 5.02 -7.32 -14.00
CA ALA A 88 4.99 -8.66 -14.58
C ALA A 88 4.94 -8.61 -16.11
N THR A 89 4.11 -7.71 -16.66
CA THR A 89 4.01 -7.52 -18.11
C THR A 89 5.29 -6.98 -18.72
N LEU A 90 5.94 -6.01 -18.06
CA LEU A 90 7.24 -5.49 -18.48
C LEU A 90 8.32 -6.56 -18.46
N MET A 91 8.36 -7.40 -17.42
CA MET A 91 9.33 -8.51 -17.33
C MET A 91 9.10 -9.55 -18.42
N ARG A 92 7.84 -9.90 -18.72
CA ARG A 92 7.53 -10.80 -19.85
C ARG A 92 7.97 -10.21 -21.19
N LEU A 93 7.75 -8.90 -21.39
CA LEU A 93 8.18 -8.23 -22.63
C LEU A 93 9.72 -8.23 -22.76
N ALA A 94 10.42 -7.95 -21.66
CA ALA A 94 11.88 -7.96 -21.60
C ALA A 94 12.49 -9.35 -21.88
N ASP A 95 11.72 -10.42 -21.66
CA ASP A 95 12.11 -11.81 -21.95
C ASP A 95 11.85 -12.22 -23.43
N THR A 96 11.35 -11.30 -24.25
CA THR A 96 11.16 -11.53 -25.69
C THR A 96 12.29 -10.92 -26.52
N ALA A 97 12.45 -11.36 -27.77
CA ALA A 97 13.37 -10.75 -28.73
C ALA A 97 12.84 -9.43 -29.34
N LEU A 98 11.66 -8.95 -28.93
CA LEU A 98 11.10 -7.70 -29.45
C LEU A 98 11.88 -6.50 -28.90
N PRO A 99 12.09 -5.45 -29.71
CA PRO A 99 12.71 -4.24 -29.21
C PRO A 99 11.84 -3.62 -28.10
N MET A 100 12.47 -3.27 -26.97
CA MET A 100 11.81 -2.53 -25.90
C MET A 100 11.37 -1.16 -26.43
N PRO A 101 10.16 -0.68 -26.11
CA PRO A 101 9.64 0.60 -26.60
C PRO A 101 10.26 1.79 -25.84
N THR A 102 11.60 1.84 -25.78
CA THR A 102 12.34 2.85 -25.02
C THR A 102 12.12 4.27 -25.56
N GLY A 103 11.80 4.42 -26.85
CA GLY A 103 11.45 5.71 -27.45
C GLY A 103 10.12 6.30 -26.96
N ALA A 104 9.26 5.51 -26.28
CA ALA A 104 8.03 5.99 -25.66
C ALA A 104 8.18 6.29 -24.16
N LEU A 105 9.35 6.01 -23.57
CA LEU A 105 9.64 6.28 -22.18
C LEU A 105 10.21 7.70 -22.06
N THR A 106 9.46 8.61 -21.44
CA THR A 106 9.97 9.92 -21.04
C THR A 106 10.61 9.80 -19.65
N ALA A 107 11.77 10.44 -19.47
CA ALA A 107 12.47 10.52 -18.18
C ALA A 107 11.65 11.24 -17.10
#